data_AF-A0AAP0XIS7-F1
#
_entry.id   AF-A0AAP0XIS7-F1
#
_cell.length_a   1.000
_cell.length_b   1.000
_cell.length_c   1.000
_cell.angle_alpha   90.00
_cell.angle_beta   90.00
_cell.angle_gamma   90.00
#
_symmetry.space_group_name_H-M   'P 1'
#
loop_
_entity.id
_entity.type
_entity.pdbx_description
1 polymer ?
#
loop_
_entity_poly.entity_id
_entity_poly.type
_entity_poly.pdbx_seq_one_letter_code
_entity_poly.pdbx_strand_id
1 'polypeptide(L)'
;MALDIFVVLIYAAGMLALGWFGMRRAKTHEDYLVAGRNLGPSLYMGTMAATVLGGASTVGTVRLGYVHGISGFWLCAALGLGIIALNLFLAKPLLRLKIFTVTQVLEKRYNPMARQASAVIMLAYALMIAVTSTLAIGTVLQVLFDLPFWGAVLLGGGVVVVYSTIGGMWSLTLTDIVQFVIKTVGLMFVLLPICLYKVGGWDQLVAKLPASNFSLTTIGWDTIITYFLIYFFGILIGQDIWQRVFTARDEKVAKYAGTTAGVYCVIYGLVCAVIGMAAHILLPDLDNANNAFAAIVKSALPDGIRGLVIAAALAAMMSTASAGLLAASTVLTEDLLPKLRGGKQSSLGINRLFTLLTGIAVLGIALVVTDVISALTLAYNLLVGGMLIPLIGAIYWKRATTAAAITSMSLGFVTALAFMIKDGMDANTPIYYSLAIGLVSFVLVSLMSRRPVGAVNLA
;
A
#
# COMPACT_ATOMS: atom_id res chain seq x y z
N MET A 1 18.48 -24.76 -5.63
CA MET A 1 17.03 -24.61 -5.91
C MET A 1 16.13 -25.42 -4.98
N ALA A 2 16.36 -26.72 -4.74
CA ALA A 2 15.46 -27.54 -3.90
C ALA A 2 15.26 -26.98 -2.47
N LEU A 3 16.36 -26.53 -1.83
CA LEU A 3 16.30 -25.87 -0.52
C LEU A 3 15.50 -24.56 -0.56
N ASP A 4 15.59 -23.78 -1.64
CA ASP A 4 14.87 -22.52 -1.76
C ASP A 4 13.36 -22.74 -1.88
N ILE A 5 12.97 -23.70 -2.72
CA ILE A 5 11.57 -24.12 -2.87
C ILE A 5 11.02 -24.60 -1.53
N PHE A 6 11.80 -25.42 -0.81
CA PHE A 6 11.40 -25.92 0.51
C PHE A 6 11.16 -24.80 1.51
N VAL A 7 12.06 -23.81 1.59
CA VAL A 7 11.88 -22.63 2.47
C VAL A 7 10.63 -21.83 2.09
N VAL A 8 10.39 -21.61 0.80
CA VAL A 8 9.20 -20.89 0.32
C VAL A 8 7.91 -21.66 0.60
N LEU A 9 7.92 -22.99 0.45
CA LEU A 9 6.78 -23.84 0.79
C LEU A 9 6.49 -23.83 2.30
N ILE A 10 7.52 -23.88 3.16
CA ILE A 10 7.35 -23.72 4.61
C ILE A 10 6.73 -22.37 4.93
N TYR A 11 7.24 -21.30 4.31
CA TYR A 11 6.70 -19.96 4.49
C TYR A 11 5.22 -19.89 4.09
N ALA A 12 4.87 -20.38 2.90
CA ALA A 12 3.49 -20.38 2.40
C ALA A 12 2.55 -21.22 3.31
N ALA A 13 2.99 -22.41 3.72
CA ALA A 13 2.25 -23.25 4.66
C ALA A 13 2.07 -22.56 6.01
N GLY A 14 3.09 -21.88 6.52
CA GLY A 14 3.03 -21.07 7.73
C GLY A 14 2.01 -19.94 7.63
N MET A 15 1.95 -19.24 6.49
CA MET A 15 0.96 -18.17 6.27
C MET A 15 -0.47 -18.72 6.24
N LEU A 16 -0.70 -19.86 5.57
CA LEU A 16 -1.99 -20.54 5.56
C LEU A 16 -2.40 -20.99 6.97
N ALA A 17 -1.47 -21.56 7.75
CA ALA A 17 -1.72 -22.01 9.11
C ALA A 17 -2.07 -20.83 10.06
N LEU A 18 -1.32 -19.74 9.99
CA LEU A 18 -1.60 -18.52 10.74
C LEU A 18 -2.93 -17.89 10.34
N GLY A 19 -3.25 -17.90 9.04
CA GLY A 19 -4.53 -17.37 8.57
C GLY A 19 -5.71 -18.21 9.04
N TRP A 20 -5.57 -19.53 9.04
CA TRP A 20 -6.56 -20.45 9.61
C TRP A 20 -6.70 -20.27 11.13
N PHE A 21 -5.61 -20.04 11.86
CA PHE A 21 -5.68 -19.72 13.29
C PHE A 21 -6.38 -18.38 13.55
N GLY A 22 -6.10 -17.35 12.74
CA GLY A 22 -6.76 -16.05 12.80
C GLY A 22 -8.27 -16.13 12.56
N MET A 23 -8.71 -16.99 11.64
CA MET A 23 -10.13 -17.26 11.41
C MET A 23 -10.87 -17.71 12.68
N ARG A 24 -10.23 -18.52 13.54
CA ARG A 24 -10.87 -18.98 14.79
C ARG A 24 -11.17 -17.82 15.75
N ARG A 25 -10.50 -16.67 15.58
CA ARG A 25 -10.74 -15.42 16.33
C ARG A 25 -11.73 -14.49 15.63
N ALA A 26 -11.86 -14.56 14.31
CA ALA A 26 -12.79 -13.74 13.51
C ALA A 26 -14.24 -14.26 13.59
N LYS A 27 -14.88 -14.11 14.76
CA LYS A 27 -16.25 -14.59 15.00
C LYS A 27 -17.32 -13.51 14.80
N THR A 28 -16.97 -12.25 15.06
CA THR A 28 -17.89 -11.11 14.90
C THR A 28 -17.50 -10.23 13.71
N HIS A 29 -18.40 -9.33 13.34
CA HIS A 29 -18.16 -8.33 12.30
C HIS A 29 -16.97 -7.40 12.64
N GLU A 30 -16.88 -6.97 13.90
CA GLU A 30 -15.78 -6.14 14.40
C GLU A 30 -14.44 -6.90 14.44
N ASP A 31 -14.46 -8.21 14.76
CA ASP A 31 -13.26 -9.05 14.67
C ASP A 31 -12.77 -9.20 13.22
N TYR A 32 -13.69 -9.32 12.26
CA TYR A 32 -13.35 -9.51 10.85
C TYR A 32 -12.79 -8.23 10.21
N LEU A 33 -13.35 -7.06 10.53
CA LEU A 33 -12.95 -5.81 9.89
C LEU A 33 -11.82 -5.08 10.62
N VAL A 34 -11.76 -5.12 11.95
CA VAL A 34 -10.81 -4.31 12.75
C VAL A 34 -10.17 -5.08 13.91
N ALA A 35 -10.24 -6.42 13.90
CA ALA A 35 -9.65 -7.29 14.92
C ALA A 35 -10.06 -6.92 16.37
N GLY A 36 -11.32 -6.48 16.54
CA GLY A 36 -11.85 -6.11 17.86
C GLY A 36 -11.18 -4.89 18.50
N ARG A 37 -10.41 -4.11 17.73
CA ARG A 37 -9.75 -2.86 18.18
C ARG A 37 -8.87 -3.04 19.43
N ASN A 38 -8.09 -4.11 19.51
CA ASN A 38 -7.35 -4.47 20.72
C ASN A 38 -5.85 -4.73 20.50
N LEU A 39 -5.29 -4.34 19.35
CA LEU A 39 -3.87 -4.55 19.08
C LEU A 39 -3.00 -3.70 20.01
N GLY A 40 -2.05 -4.38 20.66
CA GLY A 40 -1.01 -3.75 21.47
C GLY A 40 0.14 -3.18 20.62
N PRO A 41 1.11 -2.50 21.25
CA PRO A 41 2.18 -1.77 20.56
C PRO A 41 2.97 -2.58 19.52
N SER A 42 3.42 -3.79 19.87
CA SER A 42 4.26 -4.61 18.99
C SER A 42 3.52 -5.09 17.75
N LEU A 43 2.31 -5.64 17.94
CA LEU A 43 1.49 -6.08 16.82
C LEU A 43 1.06 -4.91 15.94
N TYR A 44 0.67 -3.77 16.52
CA TYR A 44 0.28 -2.60 15.75
C TYR A 44 1.44 -2.05 14.92
N MET A 45 2.64 -1.88 15.51
CA MET A 45 3.82 -1.40 14.79
C MET A 45 4.16 -2.31 13.61
N GLY A 46 4.28 -3.62 13.87
CA GLY A 46 4.66 -4.60 12.86
C GLY A 46 3.63 -4.69 11.73
N THR A 47 2.34 -4.70 12.06
CA THR A 47 1.25 -4.78 11.06
C THR A 47 1.09 -3.51 10.23
N MET A 48 1.28 -2.34 10.85
CA MET A 48 1.27 -1.05 10.14
C MET A 48 2.42 -0.96 9.15
N ALA A 49 3.65 -1.30 9.58
CA ALA A 49 4.81 -1.37 8.70
C ALA A 49 4.65 -2.48 7.64
N ALA A 50 4.05 -3.62 8.01
CA ALA A 50 3.79 -4.72 7.09
C ALA A 50 2.90 -4.27 5.93
N THR A 51 1.79 -3.61 6.25
CA THR A 51 0.76 -3.18 5.30
C THR A 51 1.33 -2.27 4.22
N VAL A 52 2.19 -1.32 4.58
CA VAL A 52 2.70 -0.31 3.63
C VAL A 52 3.86 -0.81 2.79
N LEU A 53 4.71 -1.66 3.36
CA LEU A 53 5.94 -2.10 2.71
C LEU A 53 5.68 -3.35 1.85
N GLY A 54 5.20 -3.09 0.63
CA GLY A 54 4.83 -4.10 -0.38
C GLY A 54 5.74 -4.13 -1.61
N GLY A 55 5.18 -4.58 -2.74
CA GLY A 55 5.91 -4.74 -4.00
C GLY A 55 6.63 -3.49 -4.47
N ALA A 56 5.98 -2.33 -4.42
CA ALA A 56 6.63 -1.08 -4.81
C ALA A 56 7.71 -0.64 -3.80
N SER A 57 7.48 -0.79 -2.50
CA SER A 57 8.47 -0.43 -1.48
C SER A 57 9.72 -1.32 -1.52
N THR A 58 9.57 -2.59 -1.92
CA THR A 58 10.68 -3.55 -2.02
C THR A 58 11.27 -3.57 -3.43
N VAL A 59 10.54 -4.11 -4.40
CA VAL A 59 11.03 -4.29 -5.79
C VAL A 59 11.18 -2.93 -6.47
N GLY A 60 10.19 -2.06 -6.32
CA GLY A 60 10.21 -0.72 -6.91
C GLY A 60 11.34 0.16 -6.37
N THR A 61 11.56 0.20 -5.04
CA THR A 61 12.66 0.98 -4.45
C THR A 61 14.03 0.42 -4.82
N VAL A 62 14.19 -0.90 -4.95
CA VAL A 62 15.44 -1.51 -5.42
C VAL A 62 15.71 -1.14 -6.89
N ARG A 63 14.68 -1.16 -7.74
CA ARG A 63 14.77 -0.62 -9.12
C ARG A 63 15.17 0.85 -9.12
N LEU A 64 14.51 1.69 -8.30
CA LEU A 64 14.85 3.12 -8.22
C LEU A 64 16.28 3.33 -7.68
N GLY A 65 16.74 2.48 -6.76
CA GLY A 65 18.12 2.48 -6.28
C GLY A 65 19.14 2.10 -7.35
N TYR A 66 18.78 1.16 -8.23
CA TYR A 66 19.59 0.75 -9.37
C TYR A 66 19.74 1.86 -10.41
N VAL A 67 18.68 2.65 -10.64
CA VAL A 67 18.67 3.71 -11.68
C VAL A 67 19.12 5.07 -11.15
N HIS A 68 18.70 5.46 -9.95
CA HIS A 68 18.86 6.82 -9.39
C HIS A 68 19.68 6.87 -8.10
N GLY A 69 20.27 5.75 -7.68
CA GLY A 69 21.05 5.67 -6.46
C GLY A 69 20.23 5.86 -5.18
N ILE A 70 20.83 6.45 -4.15
CA ILE A 70 20.22 6.59 -2.83
C ILE A 70 18.89 7.35 -2.88
N SER A 71 18.72 8.28 -3.83
CA SER A 71 17.49 9.07 -4.02
C SER A 71 16.24 8.22 -4.31
N GLY A 72 16.40 6.96 -4.71
CA GLY A 72 15.29 6.02 -4.84
C GLY A 72 14.51 5.78 -3.54
N PHE A 73 15.10 6.05 -2.37
CA PHE A 73 14.44 5.89 -1.07
C PHE A 73 13.22 6.81 -0.87
N TRP A 74 13.11 7.91 -1.63
CA TRP A 74 12.06 8.92 -1.45
C TRP A 74 10.65 8.36 -1.57
N LEU A 75 10.45 7.29 -2.35
CA LEU A 75 9.18 6.57 -2.43
C LEU A 75 8.75 6.06 -1.05
N CYS A 76 9.60 5.29 -0.39
CA CYS A 76 9.36 4.78 0.96
C CYS A 76 9.41 5.89 2.02
N ALA A 77 10.21 6.93 1.81
CA ALA A 77 10.27 8.08 2.71
C ALA A 77 8.92 8.81 2.75
N ALA A 78 8.31 9.10 1.60
CA ALA A 78 7.01 9.75 1.52
C ALA A 78 5.92 8.89 2.19
N LEU A 79 5.92 7.57 1.97
CA LEU A 79 5.03 6.63 2.65
C LEU A 79 5.22 6.67 4.17
N GLY A 80 6.47 6.53 4.64
CA GLY A 80 6.80 6.52 6.06
C GLY A 80 6.46 7.83 6.78
N LEU A 81 6.74 8.97 6.14
CA LEU A 81 6.36 10.29 6.64
C LEU A 81 4.83 10.45 6.70
N GLY A 82 4.10 9.89 5.73
CA GLY A 82 2.64 9.85 5.75
C GLY A 82 2.11 9.06 6.95
N ILE A 83 2.70 7.89 7.26
CA ILE A 83 2.33 7.09 8.43
C ILE A 83 2.59 7.87 9.72
N ILE A 84 3.74 8.55 9.81
CA ILE A 84 4.08 9.39 10.97
C ILE A 84 3.02 10.48 11.16
N ALA A 85 2.72 11.23 10.10
CA ALA A 85 1.73 12.31 10.15
C ALA A 85 0.33 11.79 10.52
N LEU A 86 -0.13 10.69 9.89
CA LEU A 86 -1.42 10.10 10.21
C LEU A 86 -1.50 9.65 11.67
N ASN A 87 -0.47 8.99 12.21
CA ASN A 87 -0.52 8.51 13.59
C ASN A 87 -0.34 9.62 14.64
N LEU A 88 0.41 10.68 14.32
CA LEU A 88 0.59 11.82 15.22
C LEU A 88 -0.66 12.72 15.27
N PHE A 89 -1.28 12.99 14.13
CA PHE A 89 -2.30 14.03 13.99
C PHE A 89 -3.72 13.48 13.79
N LEU A 90 -3.88 12.36 13.07
CA LEU A 90 -5.20 11.85 12.68
C LEU A 90 -5.66 10.63 13.49
N ALA A 91 -4.78 9.83 14.07
CA ALA A 91 -5.19 8.60 14.77
C ALA A 91 -6.21 8.85 15.90
N LYS A 92 -6.01 9.90 16.69
CA LYS A 92 -6.90 10.28 17.79
C LYS A 92 -8.35 10.55 17.35
N PRO A 93 -8.62 11.50 16.43
CA PRO A 93 -9.98 11.73 15.95
C PRO A 93 -10.55 10.49 15.25
N LEU A 94 -9.73 9.76 14.48
CA LEU A 94 -10.16 8.56 13.76
C LEU A 94 -10.66 7.44 14.68
N LEU A 95 -9.93 7.14 15.75
CA LEU A 95 -10.31 6.10 16.71
C LEU A 95 -11.65 6.41 17.42
N ARG A 96 -11.96 7.68 17.65
CA ARG A 96 -13.21 8.12 18.30
C ARG A 96 -14.44 7.95 17.42
N LEU A 97 -14.27 7.93 16.09
CA LEU A 97 -15.40 7.85 15.16
C LEU A 97 -16.09 6.48 15.14
N LYS A 98 -15.41 5.42 15.59
CA LYS A 98 -15.88 4.02 15.59
C LYS A 98 -16.49 3.56 14.26
N ILE A 99 -15.92 4.05 13.16
CA ILE A 99 -16.28 3.70 11.78
C ILE A 99 -15.38 2.59 11.24
N PHE A 100 -15.77 2.03 10.09
CA PHE A 100 -15.03 0.97 9.38
C PHE A 100 -14.37 1.49 8.10
N THR A 101 -14.94 2.53 7.47
CA THR A 101 -14.47 3.04 6.18
C THR A 101 -14.19 4.54 6.22
N VAL A 102 -13.24 4.99 5.40
CA VAL A 102 -12.93 6.42 5.22
C VAL A 102 -14.15 7.17 4.65
N THR A 103 -14.88 6.51 3.76
CA THR A 103 -16.07 7.07 3.08
C THR A 103 -17.19 7.42 4.07
N GLN A 104 -17.29 6.73 5.21
CA GLN A 104 -18.23 7.06 6.29
C GLN A 104 -17.92 8.42 6.93
N VAL A 105 -16.68 8.92 6.89
CA VAL A 105 -16.37 10.30 7.32
C VAL A 105 -17.01 11.32 6.38
N LEU A 106 -16.89 11.07 5.08
CA LEU A 106 -17.51 11.92 4.07
C LEU A 106 -19.04 11.88 4.19
N GLU A 107 -19.63 10.73 4.52
CA GLU A 107 -21.06 10.65 4.83
C GLU A 107 -21.46 11.54 6.02
N LYS A 108 -20.73 11.44 7.14
CA LYS A 108 -21.02 12.20 8.37
C LYS A 108 -21.01 13.71 8.15
N ARG A 109 -20.14 14.20 7.26
CA ARG A 109 -20.04 15.63 6.95
C ARG A 109 -20.97 16.09 5.84
N TYR A 110 -21.10 15.27 4.79
CA TYR A 110 -21.84 15.59 3.58
C TYR A 110 -23.19 14.87 3.58
N ASN A 111 -23.33 13.81 2.79
CA ASN A 111 -24.53 12.98 2.73
C ASN A 111 -24.21 11.57 2.18
N PRO A 112 -25.20 10.67 2.09
CA PRO A 112 -25.00 9.31 1.55
C PRO A 112 -24.54 9.25 0.09
N MET A 113 -24.80 10.27 -0.74
CA MET A 113 -24.29 10.32 -2.12
C MET A 113 -22.78 10.55 -2.15
N ALA A 114 -22.25 11.39 -1.27
CA ALA A 114 -20.81 11.59 -1.15
C ALA A 114 -20.08 10.31 -0.73
N ARG A 115 -20.71 9.51 0.15
CA ARG A 115 -20.20 8.17 0.51
C ARG A 115 -20.07 7.26 -0.71
N GLN A 116 -21.08 7.23 -1.58
CA GLN A 116 -21.08 6.34 -2.75
C GLN A 116 -20.06 6.78 -3.78
N ALA A 117 -19.99 8.08 -4.09
CA ALA A 117 -19.00 8.62 -5.01
C ALA A 117 -17.57 8.33 -4.52
N SER A 118 -17.31 8.58 -3.24
CA SER A 118 -16.01 8.27 -2.63
C SER A 118 -15.72 6.77 -2.53
N ALA A 119 -16.72 5.92 -2.30
CA ALA A 119 -16.55 4.47 -2.27
C ALA A 119 -16.13 3.88 -3.61
N VAL A 120 -16.60 4.42 -4.74
CA VAL A 120 -16.13 3.98 -6.07
C VAL A 120 -14.66 4.31 -6.26
N ILE A 121 -14.22 5.52 -5.90
CA ILE A 121 -12.81 5.94 -5.99
C ILE A 121 -11.94 5.10 -5.04
N MET A 122 -12.39 4.91 -3.80
CA MET A 122 -11.68 4.12 -2.80
C MET A 122 -11.57 2.65 -3.20
N LEU A 123 -12.62 2.08 -3.82
CA LEU A 123 -12.59 0.73 -4.34
C LEU A 123 -11.55 0.59 -5.45
N ALA A 124 -11.51 1.52 -6.41
CA ALA A 124 -10.53 1.53 -7.49
C ALA A 124 -9.09 1.60 -6.94
N TYR A 125 -8.86 2.47 -5.96
CA TYR A 125 -7.59 2.55 -5.23
C TYR A 125 -7.22 1.22 -4.56
N ALA A 126 -8.08 0.69 -3.69
CA ALA A 126 -7.77 -0.48 -2.88
C ALA A 126 -7.58 -1.75 -3.74
N LEU A 127 -8.35 -1.89 -4.82
CA LEU A 127 -8.14 -2.92 -5.85
C LEU A 127 -6.74 -2.80 -6.46
N MET A 128 -6.35 -1.60 -6.90
CA MET A 128 -5.06 -1.38 -7.53
C MET A 128 -3.88 -1.61 -6.58
N ILE A 129 -4.02 -1.34 -5.28
CA ILE A 129 -3.01 -1.71 -4.27
C ILE A 129 -2.80 -3.23 -4.23
N ALA A 130 -3.89 -4.01 -4.25
CA ALA A 130 -3.84 -5.46 -4.26
C ALA A 130 -3.26 -6.01 -5.57
N VAL A 131 -3.66 -5.45 -6.73
CA VAL A 131 -3.14 -5.78 -8.06
C VAL A 131 -1.64 -5.53 -8.14
N THR A 132 -1.19 -4.35 -7.73
CA THR A 132 0.22 -3.94 -7.75
C THR A 132 1.10 -4.93 -6.99
N SER A 133 0.64 -5.33 -5.80
CA SER A 133 1.39 -6.27 -4.96
C SER A 133 1.36 -7.69 -5.51
N THR A 134 0.24 -8.11 -6.12
CA THR A 134 0.10 -9.42 -6.78
C THR A 134 0.97 -9.52 -8.03
N LEU A 135 1.05 -8.45 -8.83
CA LEU A 135 1.96 -8.32 -9.96
C LEU A 135 3.41 -8.50 -9.52
N ALA A 136 3.83 -7.82 -8.46
CA ALA A 136 5.19 -7.93 -7.92
C ALA A 136 5.52 -9.37 -7.46
N ILE A 137 4.55 -10.06 -6.85
CA ILE A 137 4.70 -11.49 -6.50
C ILE A 137 4.98 -12.31 -7.77
N GLY A 138 4.20 -12.09 -8.83
CA GLY A 138 4.36 -12.76 -10.12
C GLY A 138 5.75 -12.54 -10.72
N THR A 139 6.22 -11.29 -10.79
CA THR A 139 7.54 -10.93 -11.33
C THR A 139 8.68 -11.61 -10.57
N VAL A 140 8.61 -11.60 -9.24
CA VAL A 140 9.63 -12.23 -8.37
C VAL A 140 9.64 -13.74 -8.57
N LEU A 141 8.48 -14.40 -8.52
CA LEU A 141 8.37 -15.85 -8.70
C LEU A 141 8.77 -16.31 -10.10
N GLN A 142 8.46 -15.53 -11.15
CA GLN A 142 8.87 -15.80 -12.53
C GLN A 142 10.39 -15.90 -12.65
N VAL A 143 11.14 -14.89 -12.18
CA VAL A 143 12.60 -14.85 -12.36
C VAL A 143 13.32 -15.90 -11.51
N LEU A 144 12.79 -16.20 -10.32
CA LEU A 144 13.44 -17.06 -9.34
C LEU A 144 13.18 -18.54 -9.55
N PHE A 145 11.97 -18.90 -10.00
CA PHE A 145 11.56 -20.28 -10.23
C PHE A 145 11.39 -20.64 -11.70
N ASP A 146 11.69 -19.70 -12.60
CA ASP A 146 11.57 -19.87 -14.07
C ASP A 146 10.15 -20.30 -14.50
N LEU A 147 9.15 -19.78 -13.78
CA LEU A 147 7.74 -20.05 -14.04
C LEU A 147 7.21 -19.11 -15.12
N PRO A 148 6.26 -19.54 -15.97
CA PRO A 148 5.54 -18.60 -16.82
C PRO A 148 4.82 -17.57 -15.94
N PHE A 149 4.87 -16.30 -16.33
CA PHE A 149 4.35 -15.17 -15.54
C PHE A 149 2.92 -15.39 -15.03
N TRP A 150 2.03 -15.90 -15.88
CA TRP A 150 0.64 -16.19 -15.49
C TRP A 150 0.55 -17.23 -14.37
N GLY A 151 1.39 -18.28 -14.42
CA GLY A 151 1.44 -19.32 -13.39
C GLY A 151 2.01 -18.79 -12.06
N ALA A 152 3.02 -17.92 -12.14
CA ALA A 152 3.60 -17.24 -11.00
C ALA A 152 2.57 -16.34 -10.28
N VAL A 153 1.80 -15.56 -11.04
CA VAL A 153 0.71 -14.70 -10.51
C VAL A 153 -0.37 -15.55 -9.84
N LEU A 154 -0.87 -16.59 -10.51
CA LEU A 154 -1.94 -17.44 -9.97
C LEU A 154 -1.50 -18.20 -8.71
N LEU A 155 -0.28 -18.71 -8.67
CA LEU A 155 0.25 -19.43 -7.52
C LEU A 155 0.44 -18.50 -6.32
N GLY A 156 1.18 -17.41 -6.51
CA GLY A 156 1.50 -16.49 -5.42
C GLY A 156 0.31 -15.67 -4.95
N GLY A 157 -0.45 -15.08 -5.88
CA GLY A 157 -1.66 -14.32 -5.58
C GLY A 157 -2.80 -15.21 -5.07
N GLY A 158 -2.92 -16.44 -5.58
CA GLY A 158 -3.92 -17.40 -5.12
C GLY A 158 -3.79 -17.72 -3.63
N VAL A 159 -2.56 -17.90 -3.14
CA VAL A 159 -2.30 -18.08 -1.69
C VAL A 159 -2.82 -16.88 -0.89
N VAL A 160 -2.56 -15.65 -1.36
CA VAL A 160 -3.07 -14.41 -0.73
C VAL A 160 -4.58 -14.38 -0.65
N VAL A 161 -5.26 -14.67 -1.77
CA VAL A 161 -6.72 -14.69 -1.83
C VAL A 161 -7.29 -15.72 -0.85
N VAL A 162 -6.70 -16.91 -0.78
CA VAL A 162 -7.18 -17.99 0.10
C VAL A 162 -7.11 -17.60 1.57
N TYR A 163 -5.94 -17.20 2.11
CA TYR A 163 -5.87 -16.90 3.55
C TYR A 163 -6.61 -15.61 3.92
N SER A 164 -6.67 -14.62 3.00
CA SER A 164 -7.35 -13.35 3.27
C SER A 164 -8.87 -13.52 3.34
N THR A 165 -9.43 -14.35 2.44
CA THR A 165 -10.87 -14.68 2.42
C THR A 165 -11.32 -15.37 3.71
N ILE A 166 -10.47 -16.24 4.24
CA ILE A 166 -10.83 -17.13 5.35
C ILE A 166 -10.82 -16.36 6.68
N GLY A 167 -9.83 -15.50 6.91
CA GLY A 167 -9.50 -15.05 8.26
C GLY A 167 -9.68 -13.56 8.60
N GLY A 168 -9.96 -12.69 7.63
CA GLY A 168 -10.16 -11.26 7.88
C GLY A 168 -9.00 -10.58 8.65
N MET A 169 -9.29 -9.49 9.35
CA MET A 169 -8.29 -8.64 9.99
C MET A 169 -7.41 -9.38 11.02
N TRP A 170 -7.96 -10.35 11.76
CA TRP A 170 -7.16 -11.16 12.71
C TRP A 170 -6.14 -12.07 12.02
N SER A 171 -6.53 -12.70 10.91
CA SER A 171 -5.58 -13.46 10.08
C SER A 171 -4.49 -12.56 9.55
N LEU A 172 -4.88 -11.43 8.95
CA LEU A 172 -3.93 -10.45 8.42
C LEU A 172 -2.97 -9.99 9.52
N THR A 173 -3.47 -9.66 10.70
CA THR A 173 -2.65 -9.26 11.85
C THR A 173 -1.56 -10.28 12.20
N LEU A 174 -1.92 -11.57 12.22
CA LEU A 174 -0.98 -12.63 12.59
C LEU A 174 0.01 -12.95 11.46
N THR A 175 -0.42 -12.93 10.21
CA THR A 175 0.49 -13.11 9.08
C THR A 175 1.45 -11.93 8.97
N ASP A 176 0.95 -10.70 9.14
CA ASP A 176 1.71 -9.47 8.98
C ASP A 176 2.85 -9.33 9.99
N ILE A 177 2.64 -9.70 11.27
CA ILE A 177 3.74 -9.60 12.25
C ILE A 177 4.88 -10.57 11.90
N VAL A 178 4.54 -11.77 11.42
CA VAL A 178 5.55 -12.74 10.97
C VAL A 178 6.21 -12.25 9.69
N GLN A 179 5.43 -11.74 8.73
CA GLN A 179 5.94 -11.15 7.48
C GLN A 179 6.84 -9.95 7.73
N PHE A 180 6.52 -9.11 8.72
CA PHE A 180 7.36 -8.01 9.18
C PHE A 180 8.72 -8.49 9.69
N VAL A 181 8.74 -9.53 10.52
CA VAL A 181 10.00 -10.11 11.03
C VAL A 181 10.80 -10.72 9.90
N ILE A 182 10.18 -11.56 9.05
CA ILE A 182 10.87 -12.23 7.94
C ILE A 182 11.43 -11.22 6.96
N LYS A 183 10.68 -10.16 6.59
CA LYS A 183 11.18 -9.14 5.67
C LYS A 183 12.27 -8.26 6.27
N THR A 184 12.18 -7.96 7.57
CA THR A 184 13.26 -7.25 8.29
C THR A 184 14.54 -8.06 8.26
N VAL A 185 14.48 -9.34 8.65
CA VAL A 185 15.65 -10.23 8.67
C VAL A 185 16.19 -10.44 7.27
N GLY A 186 15.35 -10.84 6.32
CA GLY A 186 15.78 -11.19 4.98
C GLY A 186 16.39 -10.03 4.20
N LEU A 187 15.86 -8.81 4.30
CA LEU A 187 16.39 -7.69 3.52
C LEU A 187 17.46 -6.91 4.27
N MET A 188 17.21 -6.53 5.54
CA MET A 188 18.13 -5.65 6.28
C MET A 188 19.33 -6.40 6.83
N PHE A 189 19.12 -7.61 7.35
CA PHE A 189 20.15 -8.35 8.08
C PHE A 189 20.81 -9.47 7.26
N VAL A 190 20.23 -9.84 6.12
CA VAL A 190 20.77 -10.89 5.23
C VAL A 190 21.18 -10.31 3.87
N LEU A 191 20.22 -9.83 3.07
CA LEU A 191 20.50 -9.39 1.70
C LEU A 191 21.46 -8.19 1.65
N LEU A 192 21.18 -7.12 2.40
CA LEU A 192 22.01 -5.92 2.38
C LEU A 192 23.49 -6.20 2.76
N PRO A 193 23.80 -6.87 3.89
CA PRO A 193 25.19 -7.19 4.24
C PRO A 193 25.90 -8.05 3.19
N ILE A 194 25.21 -9.04 2.61
CA ILE A 194 25.81 -9.92 1.59
C ILE A 194 26.09 -9.13 0.30
N CYS A 195 25.17 -8.27 -0.13
CA CYS A 195 25.37 -7.39 -1.28
C CYS A 195 26.58 -6.46 -1.06
N LEU A 196 26.67 -5.82 0.11
CA LEU A 196 27.81 -4.95 0.43
C LEU A 196 29.13 -5.73 0.48
N TYR A 197 29.13 -6.93 1.05
CA TYR A 197 30.30 -7.80 1.05
C TYR A 197 30.77 -8.14 -0.38
N LYS A 198 29.84 -8.50 -1.27
CA LYS A 198 30.17 -8.80 -2.68
C LYS A 198 30.67 -7.60 -3.47
N VAL A 199 30.21 -6.39 -3.15
CA VAL A 199 30.75 -5.15 -3.74
C VAL A 199 32.20 -4.88 -3.30
N GLY A 200 32.58 -5.37 -2.12
CA GLY A 200 33.87 -5.13 -1.46
C GLY A 200 33.80 -4.20 -0.24
N GLY A 201 32.60 -3.97 0.29
CA GLY A 201 32.33 -3.07 1.41
C GLY A 201 31.76 -1.71 1.00
N TRP A 202 31.44 -0.87 1.99
CA TRP A 202 30.88 0.47 1.76
C TRP A 202 31.87 1.38 1.01
N ASP A 203 33.15 1.32 1.34
CA ASP A 203 34.17 2.15 0.68
C ASP A 203 34.27 1.83 -0.81
N GLN A 204 34.14 0.56 -1.19
CA GLN A 204 34.12 0.12 -2.59
C GLN A 204 32.82 0.50 -3.31
N LEU A 205 31.68 0.51 -2.60
CA LEU A 205 30.42 1.02 -3.13
C LEU A 205 30.57 2.50 -3.51
N VAL A 206 31.18 3.31 -2.63
CA VAL A 206 31.42 4.73 -2.86
C VAL A 206 32.44 4.97 -3.97
N ALA A 207 33.51 4.17 -4.03
CA ALA A 207 34.55 4.31 -5.05
C ALA A 207 34.08 3.95 -6.47
N LYS A 208 33.15 3.00 -6.61
CA LYS A 208 32.69 2.49 -7.91
C LYS A 208 31.47 3.21 -8.48
N LEU A 209 30.74 3.98 -7.66
CA LEU A 209 29.57 4.73 -8.10
C LEU A 209 29.90 6.21 -8.26
N PRO A 210 29.28 6.90 -9.23
CA PRO A 210 29.44 8.34 -9.35
C PRO A 210 28.83 9.04 -8.13
N ALA A 211 29.38 10.21 -7.78
CA ALA A 211 28.89 11.01 -6.65
C ALA A 211 27.39 11.36 -6.77
N SER A 212 26.86 11.44 -8.00
CA SER A 212 25.43 11.62 -8.24
C SER A 212 24.57 10.50 -7.64
N ASN A 213 25.03 9.26 -7.55
CA ASN A 213 24.26 8.17 -6.93
C ASN A 213 24.10 8.33 -5.41
N PHE A 214 24.88 9.21 -4.76
CA PHE A 214 24.76 9.50 -3.33
C PHE A 214 24.02 10.82 -3.06
N SER A 215 23.66 11.58 -4.10
CA SER A 215 22.82 12.76 -3.95
C SER A 215 21.36 12.35 -3.69
N LEU A 216 20.73 13.02 -2.72
CA LEU A 216 19.31 12.82 -2.41
C LEU A 216 18.39 13.37 -3.51
N THR A 217 18.90 14.15 -4.46
CA THR A 217 18.09 14.86 -5.46
C THR A 217 18.23 14.32 -6.89
N THR A 218 18.99 13.24 -7.09
CA THR A 218 19.27 12.67 -8.43
C THR A 218 18.02 12.20 -9.18
N ILE A 219 17.01 11.72 -8.46
CA ILE A 219 15.69 11.39 -9.02
C ILE A 219 14.90 12.62 -9.52
N GLY A 220 15.37 13.84 -9.20
CA GLY A 220 14.76 15.11 -9.55
C GLY A 220 13.78 15.64 -8.50
N TRP A 221 13.79 16.96 -8.28
CA TRP A 221 12.88 17.61 -7.33
C TRP A 221 11.41 17.41 -7.68
N ASP A 222 11.07 17.42 -8.97
CA ASP A 222 9.69 17.22 -9.42
C ASP A 222 9.15 15.85 -9.02
N THR A 223 9.98 14.80 -9.13
CA THR A 223 9.61 13.43 -8.71
C THR A 223 9.49 13.34 -7.20
N ILE A 224 10.38 13.98 -6.44
CA ILE A 224 10.31 14.02 -4.97
C ILE A 224 9.00 14.68 -4.52
N ILE A 225 8.68 15.86 -5.07
CA ILE A 225 7.43 16.58 -4.77
C ILE A 225 6.22 15.71 -5.14
N THR A 226 6.27 15.06 -6.31
CA THR A 226 5.21 14.15 -6.76
C THR A 226 5.00 12.99 -5.78
N TYR A 227 6.08 12.37 -5.28
CA TYR A 227 5.98 11.31 -4.28
C TYR A 227 5.35 11.80 -2.96
N PHE A 228 5.63 13.03 -2.53
CA PHE A 228 4.93 13.62 -1.40
C PHE A 228 3.45 13.88 -1.72
N LEU A 229 3.13 14.43 -2.88
CA LEU A 229 1.74 14.68 -3.24
C LEU A 229 0.93 13.38 -3.32
N ILE A 230 1.49 12.33 -3.90
CA ILE A 230 0.81 11.06 -4.16
C ILE A 230 0.86 10.15 -2.92
N TYR A 231 2.04 9.81 -2.43
CA TYR A 231 2.21 8.78 -1.41
C TYR A 231 2.01 9.30 0.00
N PHE A 232 2.56 10.47 0.35
CA PHE A 232 2.38 11.02 1.70
C PHE A 232 0.89 11.32 1.96
N PHE A 233 0.21 12.05 1.07
CA PHE A 233 -1.22 12.32 1.23
C PHE A 233 -2.09 11.08 0.98
N GLY A 234 -1.67 10.18 0.09
CA GLY A 234 -2.33 8.91 -0.13
C GLY A 234 -2.43 8.08 1.14
N ILE A 235 -1.33 7.96 1.89
CA ILE A 235 -1.32 7.27 3.20
C ILE A 235 -2.25 7.94 4.21
N LEU A 236 -2.41 9.27 4.18
CA LEU A 236 -3.31 9.96 5.09
C LEU A 236 -4.79 9.60 4.89
N ILE A 237 -5.16 9.06 3.73
CA ILE A 237 -6.57 8.84 3.37
C ILE A 237 -6.87 7.42 2.88
N GLY A 238 -5.87 6.56 2.72
CA GLY A 238 -6.02 5.19 2.24
C GLY A 238 -6.82 4.31 3.19
N GLN A 239 -7.81 3.58 2.64
CA GLN A 239 -8.67 2.68 3.41
C GLN A 239 -7.90 1.58 4.14
N ASP A 240 -6.93 0.95 3.46
CA ASP A 240 -6.07 -0.08 4.04
C ASP A 240 -5.31 0.44 5.27
N ILE A 241 -4.84 1.69 5.22
CA ILE A 241 -4.11 2.34 6.33
C ILE A 241 -5.06 2.67 7.48
N TRP A 242 -6.19 3.30 7.20
CA TRP A 242 -7.18 3.67 8.22
C TRP A 242 -7.74 2.44 8.93
N GLN A 243 -7.98 1.37 8.17
CA GLN A 243 -8.45 0.11 8.73
C GLN A 243 -7.44 -0.46 9.73
N ARG A 244 -6.12 -0.28 9.50
CA ARG A 244 -5.09 -0.59 10.50
C ARG A 244 -5.15 0.32 11.71
N VAL A 245 -5.29 1.63 11.53
CA VAL A 245 -5.44 2.58 12.66
C VAL A 245 -6.58 2.15 13.58
N PHE A 246 -7.72 1.75 13.00
CA PHE A 246 -8.89 1.31 13.75
C PHE A 246 -8.68 0.07 14.59
N THR A 247 -7.63 -0.71 14.33
CA THR A 247 -7.31 -1.90 15.10
C THR A 247 -6.52 -1.63 16.38
N ALA A 248 -5.96 -0.42 16.54
CA ALA A 248 -5.21 -0.03 17.73
C ALA A 248 -6.08 -0.09 18.98
N ARG A 249 -5.50 -0.57 20.08
CA ARG A 249 -6.17 -0.62 21.39
C ARG A 249 -6.54 0.76 21.94
N ASP A 250 -5.65 1.73 21.75
CA ASP A 250 -5.83 3.08 22.25
C ASP A 250 -5.03 4.12 21.44
N GLU A 251 -5.30 5.40 21.73
CA GLU A 251 -4.65 6.53 21.06
C GLU A 251 -3.12 6.54 21.27
N LYS A 252 -2.61 6.05 22.41
CA LYS A 252 -1.17 6.02 22.69
C LYS A 252 -0.49 4.96 21.84
N VAL A 253 -1.08 3.77 21.71
CA VAL A 253 -0.60 2.71 20.83
C VAL A 253 -0.51 3.24 19.40
N ALA A 254 -1.60 3.79 18.86
CA ALA A 254 -1.60 4.32 17.50
C ALA A 254 -0.51 5.38 17.32
N LYS A 255 -0.41 6.34 18.24
CA LYS A 255 0.57 7.43 18.16
C LYS A 255 2.01 6.93 18.19
N TYR A 256 2.41 6.20 19.24
CA TYR A 256 3.82 5.83 19.42
C TYR A 256 4.22 4.67 18.50
N ALA A 257 3.47 3.56 18.52
CA ALA A 257 3.79 2.40 17.72
C ALA A 257 3.64 2.67 16.22
N GLY A 258 2.66 3.49 15.83
CA GLY A 258 2.48 3.92 14.43
C GLY A 258 3.57 4.87 13.95
N THR A 259 4.00 5.82 14.78
CA THR A 259 5.14 6.69 14.44
C THR A 259 6.41 5.86 14.23
N THR A 260 6.67 4.89 15.11
CA THR A 260 7.81 3.96 14.94
C THR A 260 7.70 3.14 13.67
N ALA A 261 6.49 2.70 13.28
CA ALA A 261 6.27 2.01 12.01
C ALA A 261 6.64 2.89 10.80
N GLY A 262 6.28 4.18 10.84
CA GLY A 262 6.64 5.12 9.79
C GLY A 262 8.16 5.38 9.69
N VAL A 263 8.86 5.52 10.82
CA VAL A 263 10.34 5.62 10.84
C VAL A 263 10.97 4.37 10.25
N TYR A 264 10.46 3.18 10.63
CA TYR A 264 10.92 1.92 10.05
C TYR A 264 10.74 1.87 8.53
N CYS A 265 9.64 2.40 7.99
CA CYS A 265 9.41 2.45 6.54
C CYS A 265 10.47 3.30 5.81
N VAL A 266 10.90 4.43 6.40
CA VAL A 266 11.98 5.26 5.83
C VAL A 266 13.30 4.49 5.81
N ILE A 267 13.66 3.83 6.91
CA ILE A 267 14.88 3.02 7.03
C ILE A 267 14.84 1.86 6.02
N TYR A 268 13.69 1.18 5.89
CA TYR A 268 13.49 0.13 4.92
C TYR A 268 13.70 0.62 3.48
N GLY A 269 13.22 1.83 3.16
CA GLY A 269 13.48 2.49 1.89
C GLY A 269 14.96 2.70 1.59
N LEU A 270 15.72 3.21 2.58
CA LEU A 270 17.16 3.40 2.45
C LEU A 270 17.88 2.07 2.20
N VAL A 271 17.53 1.02 2.96
CA VAL A 271 18.08 -0.32 2.77
C VAL A 271 17.83 -0.82 1.35
N CYS A 272 16.61 -0.68 0.84
CA CYS A 272 16.26 -1.10 -0.52
C CYS A 272 17.01 -0.28 -1.59
N ALA A 273 17.15 1.03 -1.41
CA ALA A 273 17.91 1.87 -2.32
C ALA A 273 19.40 1.46 -2.37
N VAL A 274 20.00 1.14 -1.22
CA VAL A 274 21.39 0.64 -1.15
C VAL A 274 21.54 -0.74 -1.80
N ILE A 275 20.56 -1.64 -1.62
CA ILE A 275 20.53 -2.92 -2.34
C ILE A 275 20.49 -2.68 -3.86
N GLY A 276 19.69 -1.72 -4.33
CA GLY A 276 19.65 -1.31 -5.74
C GLY A 276 20.99 -0.76 -6.25
N MET A 277 21.67 0.08 -5.47
CA MET A 277 23.01 0.58 -5.79
C MET A 277 24.04 -0.55 -5.88
N ALA A 278 23.98 -1.53 -4.98
CA ALA A 278 24.85 -2.70 -5.05
C ALA A 278 24.54 -3.55 -6.30
N ALA A 279 23.25 -3.68 -6.66
CA ALA A 279 22.85 -4.36 -7.88
C ALA A 279 23.37 -3.65 -9.14
N HIS A 280 23.44 -2.31 -9.16
CA HIS A 280 24.01 -1.55 -10.26
C HIS A 280 25.48 -1.88 -10.53
N ILE A 281 26.27 -2.08 -9.47
CA ILE A 281 27.69 -2.47 -9.61
C ILE A 281 27.82 -3.95 -10.02
N LEU A 282 27.06 -4.83 -9.36
CA LEU A 282 27.21 -6.27 -9.51
C LEU A 282 26.57 -6.81 -10.81
N LEU A 283 25.60 -6.08 -11.36
CA LEU A 283 24.81 -6.43 -12.53
C LEU A 283 24.58 -5.17 -13.41
N PRO A 284 25.63 -4.60 -14.03
CA PRO A 284 25.55 -3.30 -14.72
C PRO A 284 24.70 -3.31 -16.00
N ASP A 285 24.54 -4.46 -16.64
CA ASP A 285 23.87 -4.61 -17.94
C ASP A 285 22.54 -5.38 -17.82
N LEU A 286 21.65 -4.95 -16.92
CA LEU A 286 20.31 -5.54 -16.85
C LEU A 286 19.43 -5.02 -17.98
N ASP A 287 18.96 -5.94 -18.84
CA ASP A 287 17.99 -5.64 -19.91
C ASP A 287 16.72 -4.93 -19.39
N ASN A 288 16.32 -5.24 -18.16
CA ASN A 288 15.16 -4.63 -17.51
C ASN A 288 15.45 -4.34 -16.02
N ALA A 289 15.52 -3.06 -15.69
CA ALA A 289 15.72 -2.59 -14.32
C ALA A 289 14.63 -3.07 -13.33
N ASN A 290 13.41 -3.38 -13.80
CA ASN A 290 12.36 -3.96 -12.96
C ASN A 290 12.76 -5.31 -12.35
N ASN A 291 13.68 -6.02 -12.98
CA ASN A 291 14.20 -7.30 -12.50
C ASN A 291 15.36 -7.15 -11.51
N ALA A 292 15.85 -5.93 -11.22
CA ALA A 292 17.04 -5.71 -10.40
C ALA A 292 16.99 -6.45 -9.05
N PHE A 293 15.83 -6.42 -8.37
CA PHE A 293 15.64 -7.15 -7.12
C PHE A 293 15.78 -8.67 -7.29
N ALA A 294 15.07 -9.26 -8.24
CA ALA A 294 15.10 -10.71 -8.43
C ALA A 294 16.48 -11.18 -8.94
N ALA A 295 17.11 -10.39 -9.81
CA ALA A 295 18.42 -10.67 -10.37
C ALA A 295 19.52 -10.63 -9.28
N ILE A 296 19.52 -9.62 -8.40
CA ILE A 296 20.51 -9.55 -7.32
C ILE A 296 20.32 -10.65 -6.29
N VAL A 297 19.08 -11.04 -5.98
CA VAL A 297 18.79 -12.18 -5.11
C VAL A 297 19.31 -13.49 -5.72
N LYS A 298 19.15 -13.67 -7.04
CA LYS A 298 19.61 -14.86 -7.76
C LYS A 298 21.13 -14.94 -7.88
N SER A 299 21.83 -13.81 -8.04
CA SER A 299 23.29 -13.75 -8.24
C SER A 299 24.10 -13.62 -6.94
N ALA A 300 23.56 -12.92 -5.93
CA ALA A 300 24.29 -12.63 -4.71
C ALA A 300 24.24 -13.76 -3.69
N LEU A 301 23.15 -14.54 -3.65
CA LEU A 301 22.88 -15.45 -2.55
C LEU A 301 23.13 -16.93 -2.90
N PRO A 302 23.71 -17.71 -1.99
CA PRO A 302 23.75 -19.16 -2.13
C PRO A 302 22.37 -19.78 -1.90
N ASP A 303 22.21 -21.02 -2.35
CA ASP A 303 21.01 -21.82 -2.11
C ASP A 303 20.69 -21.91 -0.60
N GLY A 304 19.40 -21.96 -0.25
CA GLY A 304 18.89 -21.93 1.12
C GLY A 304 18.73 -20.49 1.64
N ILE A 305 19.82 -19.72 1.68
CA ILE A 305 19.77 -18.28 2.06
C ILE A 305 18.95 -17.50 1.03
N ARG A 306 19.11 -17.82 -0.25
CA ARG A 306 18.28 -17.29 -1.32
C ARG A 306 16.80 -17.52 -1.01
N GLY A 307 16.38 -18.74 -0.70
CA GLY A 307 15.02 -19.09 -0.29
C GLY A 307 14.45 -18.22 0.83
N LEU A 308 15.25 -17.91 1.86
CA LEU A 308 14.85 -17.01 2.95
C LEU A 308 14.56 -15.59 2.45
N VAL A 309 15.41 -15.05 1.57
CA VAL A 309 15.23 -13.71 1.00
C VAL A 309 14.06 -13.67 0.00
N ILE A 310 13.81 -14.76 -0.70
CA ILE A 310 12.60 -14.92 -1.52
C ILE A 310 11.36 -14.88 -0.62
N ALA A 311 11.34 -15.66 0.47
CA ALA A 311 10.25 -15.63 1.44
C ALA A 311 10.07 -14.24 2.07
N ALA A 312 11.15 -13.50 2.30
CA ALA A 312 11.12 -12.12 2.78
C ALA A 312 10.52 -11.13 1.76
N ALA A 313 10.82 -11.30 0.47
CA ALA A 313 10.20 -10.53 -0.60
C ALA A 313 8.70 -10.84 -0.70
N LEU A 314 8.35 -12.12 -0.74
CA LEU A 314 6.96 -12.58 -0.75
C LEU A 314 6.22 -12.07 0.48
N ALA A 315 6.84 -12.10 1.66
CA ALA A 315 6.28 -11.55 2.88
C ALA A 315 5.93 -10.06 2.77
N ALA A 316 6.79 -9.24 2.18
CA ALA A 316 6.50 -7.84 1.92
C ALA A 316 5.28 -7.68 1.00
N MET A 317 5.30 -8.36 -0.15
CA MET A 317 4.27 -8.20 -1.17
C MET A 317 2.91 -8.76 -0.74
N MET A 318 2.91 -9.90 -0.05
CA MET A 318 1.70 -10.58 0.41
C MET A 318 0.98 -9.79 1.52
N SER A 319 1.70 -9.08 2.41
CA SER A 319 1.09 -8.23 3.44
C SER A 319 0.34 -7.04 2.86
N THR A 320 0.86 -6.43 1.78
CA THR A 320 0.19 -5.32 1.10
C THR A 320 -0.95 -5.82 0.20
N ALA A 321 -0.76 -6.95 -0.47
CA ALA A 321 -1.80 -7.57 -1.30
C ALA A 321 -3.04 -7.94 -0.46
N SER A 322 -2.86 -8.56 0.70
CA SER A 322 -3.96 -8.91 1.61
C SER A 322 -4.64 -7.68 2.19
N ALA A 323 -3.89 -6.62 2.54
CA ALA A 323 -4.44 -5.38 3.06
C ALA A 323 -5.30 -4.64 2.02
N GLY A 324 -4.81 -4.50 0.79
CA GLY A 324 -5.57 -3.91 -0.31
C GLY A 324 -6.83 -4.72 -0.64
N LEU A 325 -6.71 -6.06 -0.65
CA LEU A 325 -7.84 -6.96 -0.89
C LEU A 325 -8.93 -6.81 0.18
N LEU A 326 -8.55 -6.79 1.46
CA LEU A 326 -9.50 -6.61 2.55
C LEU A 326 -10.11 -5.20 2.53
N ALA A 327 -9.33 -4.17 2.22
CA ALA A 327 -9.81 -2.80 2.09
C ALA A 327 -10.85 -2.66 0.97
N ALA A 328 -10.56 -3.21 -0.22
CA ALA A 328 -11.48 -3.22 -1.36
C ALA A 328 -12.77 -3.99 -1.02
N SER A 329 -12.65 -5.17 -0.42
CA SER A 329 -13.80 -5.95 0.03
C SER A 329 -14.62 -5.20 1.07
N THR A 330 -13.97 -4.49 2.01
CA THR A 330 -14.66 -3.73 3.06
C THR A 330 -15.46 -2.57 2.46
N VAL A 331 -14.89 -1.83 1.52
CA VAL A 331 -15.61 -0.75 0.82
C VAL A 331 -16.79 -1.29 0.04
N LEU A 332 -16.63 -2.43 -0.64
CA LEU A 332 -17.74 -3.10 -1.32
C LEU A 332 -18.86 -3.48 -0.35
N THR A 333 -18.53 -4.13 0.77
CA THR A 333 -19.54 -4.72 1.67
C THR A 333 -20.16 -3.72 2.63
N GLU A 334 -19.42 -2.67 3.01
CA GLU A 334 -19.87 -1.65 3.96
C GLU A 334 -20.47 -0.43 3.28
N ASP A 335 -20.00 -0.03 2.10
CA ASP A 335 -20.39 1.24 1.48
C ASP A 335 -21.31 1.06 0.26
N LEU A 336 -21.00 0.10 -0.62
CA LEU A 336 -21.72 -0.05 -1.89
C LEU A 336 -22.87 -1.07 -1.78
N LEU A 337 -22.62 -2.22 -1.18
CA LEU A 337 -23.59 -3.32 -1.08
C LEU A 337 -24.84 -2.98 -0.24
N PRO A 338 -24.75 -2.27 0.89
CA PRO A 338 -25.94 -1.94 1.67
C PRO A 338 -26.94 -1.12 0.88
N LYS A 339 -26.49 -0.23 -0.02
CA LYS A 339 -27.39 0.52 -0.92
C LYS A 339 -28.21 -0.41 -1.81
N LEU A 340 -27.60 -1.46 -2.34
CA LEU A 340 -28.25 -2.45 -3.20
C LEU A 340 -29.18 -3.40 -2.42
N ARG A 341 -29.00 -3.49 -1.10
CA ARG A 341 -29.74 -4.42 -0.21
C ARG A 341 -30.68 -3.72 0.76
N GLY A 342 -31.07 -2.47 0.48
CA GLY A 342 -32.01 -1.72 1.32
C GLY A 342 -31.48 -1.38 2.72
N GLY A 343 -30.18 -1.12 2.85
CA GLY A 343 -29.51 -0.73 4.09
C GLY A 343 -29.11 -1.87 5.02
N LYS A 344 -29.32 -3.13 4.62
CA LYS A 344 -28.96 -4.30 5.45
C LYS A 344 -27.45 -4.47 5.57
N GLN A 345 -26.99 -4.61 6.80
CA GLN A 345 -25.59 -4.92 7.13
C GLN A 345 -25.15 -6.26 6.53
N SER A 346 -23.87 -6.33 6.15
CA SER A 346 -23.29 -7.52 5.53
C SER A 346 -22.97 -8.58 6.58
N SER A 347 -23.50 -9.79 6.40
CA SER A 347 -23.15 -10.94 7.25
C SER A 347 -21.70 -11.36 7.00
N LEU A 348 -21.11 -12.07 7.96
CA LEU A 348 -19.72 -12.58 7.83
C LEU A 348 -19.52 -13.42 6.56
N GLY A 349 -20.49 -14.28 6.19
CA GLY A 349 -20.42 -15.08 4.97
C GLY A 349 -20.42 -14.25 3.69
N ILE A 350 -21.14 -13.13 3.68
CA ILE A 350 -21.14 -12.18 2.57
C ILE A 350 -19.79 -11.48 2.47
N ASN A 351 -19.23 -11.05 3.60
CA ASN A 351 -17.90 -10.43 3.60
C ASN A 351 -16.84 -11.37 3.02
N ARG A 352 -16.86 -12.65 3.41
CA ARG A 352 -15.94 -13.66 2.84
C ARG A 352 -16.17 -13.86 1.35
N LEU A 353 -17.42 -13.98 0.90
CA LEU A 353 -17.73 -14.13 -0.53
C LEU A 353 -17.22 -12.94 -1.36
N PHE A 354 -17.46 -11.71 -0.90
CA PHE A 354 -16.98 -10.52 -1.61
C PHE A 354 -15.46 -10.38 -1.54
N THR A 355 -14.80 -10.82 -0.46
CA THR A 355 -13.33 -10.91 -0.41
C THR A 355 -12.82 -11.88 -1.47
N LEU A 356 -13.44 -13.06 -1.63
CA LEU A 356 -13.07 -14.04 -2.66
C LEU A 356 -13.26 -13.48 -4.07
N LEU A 357 -14.42 -12.89 -4.36
CA LEU A 357 -14.72 -12.31 -5.67
C LEU A 357 -13.77 -11.16 -6.02
N THR A 358 -13.46 -10.31 -5.04
CA THR A 358 -12.47 -9.24 -5.21
C THR A 358 -11.09 -9.84 -5.49
N GLY A 359 -10.73 -10.94 -4.83
CA GLY A 359 -9.46 -11.64 -5.05
C GLY A 359 -9.35 -12.20 -6.46
N ILE A 360 -10.43 -12.80 -6.99
CA ILE A 360 -10.49 -13.27 -8.38
C ILE A 360 -10.31 -12.10 -9.35
N ALA A 361 -10.95 -10.96 -9.10
CA ALA A 361 -10.78 -9.77 -9.92
C ALA A 361 -9.33 -9.24 -9.88
N VAL A 362 -8.71 -9.21 -8.70
CA VAL A 362 -7.29 -8.83 -8.52
C VAL A 362 -6.37 -9.73 -9.35
N LEU A 363 -6.57 -11.05 -9.31
CA LEU A 363 -5.80 -12.00 -10.12
C LEU A 363 -5.96 -11.73 -11.61
N GLY A 364 -7.20 -11.51 -12.08
CA GLY A 364 -7.48 -11.21 -13.48
C GLY A 364 -6.81 -9.93 -13.97
N ILE A 365 -6.89 -8.85 -13.17
CA ILE A 365 -6.27 -7.56 -13.53
C ILE A 365 -4.73 -7.65 -13.47
N ALA A 366 -4.17 -8.36 -12.49
CA ALA A 366 -2.71 -8.51 -12.34
C ALA A 366 -2.05 -9.26 -13.53
N LEU A 367 -2.82 -10.03 -14.30
CA LEU A 367 -2.33 -10.69 -15.52
C LEU A 367 -2.19 -9.74 -16.71
N VAL A 368 -2.82 -8.56 -16.67
CA VAL A 368 -2.85 -7.59 -17.78
C VAL A 368 -1.94 -6.38 -17.50
N VAL A 369 -1.72 -6.06 -16.22
CA VAL A 369 -0.86 -4.93 -15.81
C VAL A 369 0.61 -5.36 -15.82
N THR A 370 1.49 -4.49 -16.32
CA THR A 370 2.91 -4.84 -16.59
C THR A 370 3.92 -4.18 -15.67
N ASP A 371 3.62 -3.03 -15.06
CA ASP A 371 4.55 -2.29 -14.19
C ASP A 371 3.97 -2.04 -12.79
N VAL A 372 4.75 -2.41 -11.76
CA VAL A 372 4.38 -2.30 -10.35
C VAL A 372 4.31 -0.84 -9.90
N ILE A 373 5.25 0.00 -10.33
CA ILE A 373 5.28 1.41 -9.91
C ILE A 373 4.16 2.17 -10.60
N SER A 374 3.97 2.00 -11.92
CA SER A 374 2.89 2.66 -12.65
C SER A 374 1.50 2.27 -12.10
N ALA A 375 1.30 1.00 -11.73
CA ALA A 375 0.07 0.53 -11.09
C ALA A 375 -0.17 1.18 -9.72
N LEU A 376 0.90 1.36 -8.92
CA LEU A 376 0.83 2.07 -7.65
C LEU A 376 0.48 3.55 -7.87
N THR A 377 1.17 4.20 -8.80
CA THR A 377 0.96 5.61 -9.15
C THR A 377 -0.47 5.85 -9.63
N LEU A 378 -1.03 4.93 -10.42
CA LEU A 378 -2.46 4.95 -10.77
C LEU A 378 -3.34 4.91 -9.53
N ALA A 379 -3.13 3.94 -8.63
CA ALA A 379 -3.94 3.79 -7.43
C ALA A 379 -4.01 5.11 -6.63
N TYR A 380 -2.85 5.69 -6.33
CA TYR A 380 -2.77 6.89 -5.51
C TYR A 380 -3.15 8.18 -6.25
N ASN A 381 -2.91 8.30 -7.56
CA ASN A 381 -3.39 9.44 -8.34
C ASN A 381 -4.92 9.53 -8.29
N LEU A 382 -5.60 8.40 -8.43
CA LEU A 382 -7.06 8.34 -8.33
C LEU A 382 -7.54 8.69 -6.92
N LEU A 383 -6.88 8.12 -5.90
CA LEU A 383 -7.23 8.36 -4.50
C LEU A 383 -7.02 9.83 -4.11
N VAL A 384 -5.82 10.36 -4.31
CA VAL A 384 -5.46 11.71 -3.88
C VAL A 384 -6.15 12.75 -4.74
N GLY A 385 -6.07 12.62 -6.07
CA GLY A 385 -6.70 13.53 -7.01
C GLY A 385 -8.22 13.59 -6.84
N GLY A 386 -8.85 12.45 -6.52
CA GLY A 386 -10.29 12.37 -6.28
C GLY A 386 -10.71 12.79 -4.87
N MET A 387 -10.06 12.33 -3.81
CA MET A 387 -10.63 12.36 -2.46
C MET A 387 -9.94 13.29 -1.47
N LEU A 388 -8.70 13.73 -1.71
CA LEU A 388 -7.96 14.52 -0.73
C LEU A 388 -8.67 15.84 -0.40
N ILE A 389 -9.06 16.60 -1.44
CA ILE A 389 -9.68 17.91 -1.27
C ILE A 389 -11.03 17.81 -0.55
N PRO A 390 -11.98 16.95 -0.95
CA PRO A 390 -13.20 16.72 -0.18
C PRO A 390 -12.96 16.31 1.27
N LEU A 391 -11.96 15.47 1.54
CA LEU A 391 -11.70 15.03 2.92
C LEU A 391 -11.16 16.18 3.79
N ILE A 392 -10.19 16.96 3.28
CA ILE A 392 -9.69 18.15 3.98
C ILE A 392 -10.83 19.16 4.17
N GLY A 393 -11.63 19.39 3.12
CA GLY A 393 -12.80 20.24 3.17
C GLY A 393 -13.82 19.77 4.21
N ALA A 394 -13.95 18.45 4.40
CA ALA A 394 -14.87 17.90 5.37
C ALA A 394 -14.50 18.25 6.81
N ILE A 395 -13.20 18.30 7.10
CA ILE A 395 -12.67 18.54 8.44
C ILE A 395 -12.57 20.05 8.71
N TYR A 396 -12.02 20.82 7.76
CA TYR A 396 -11.59 22.20 8.02
C TYR A 396 -12.46 23.27 7.34
N TRP A 397 -13.18 22.95 6.27
CA TRP A 397 -13.92 23.96 5.51
C TRP A 397 -15.36 24.11 5.97
N LYS A 398 -15.65 25.21 6.68
CA LYS A 398 -16.99 25.49 7.25
C LYS A 398 -18.10 25.53 6.21
N ARG A 399 -17.81 25.99 4.99
CA ARG A 399 -18.80 26.06 3.88
C ARG A 399 -18.85 24.81 3.01
N ALA A 400 -18.22 23.70 3.42
CA ALA A 400 -18.14 22.50 2.59
C ALA A 400 -19.52 21.90 2.31
N THR A 401 -19.90 21.77 1.04
CA THR A 401 -21.18 21.21 0.61
C THR A 401 -21.00 19.89 -0.12
N THR A 402 -22.03 19.05 -0.11
CA THR A 402 -22.02 17.78 -0.84
C THR A 402 -21.80 17.97 -2.33
N ALA A 403 -22.42 18.99 -2.93
CA ALA A 403 -22.25 19.31 -4.35
C ALA A 403 -20.78 19.62 -4.66
N ALA A 404 -20.11 20.42 -3.81
CA ALA A 404 -18.69 20.71 -3.95
C ALA A 404 -17.82 19.45 -3.83
N ALA A 405 -18.10 18.60 -2.85
CA ALA A 405 -17.38 17.35 -2.65
C ALA A 405 -17.51 16.43 -3.87
N ILE A 406 -18.72 16.17 -4.38
CA ILE A 406 -18.95 15.28 -5.52
C ILE A 406 -18.35 15.85 -6.82
N THR A 407 -18.50 17.15 -7.05
CA THR A 407 -17.91 17.81 -8.24
C THR A 407 -16.40 17.70 -8.21
N SER A 408 -15.78 18.00 -7.05
CA SER A 408 -14.34 17.89 -6.84
C SER A 408 -13.83 16.45 -7.04
N MET A 409 -14.53 15.47 -6.45
CA MET A 409 -14.22 14.05 -6.64
C MET A 409 -14.25 13.63 -8.11
N SER A 410 -15.31 14.00 -8.81
CA SER A 410 -15.52 13.60 -10.20
C SER A 410 -14.50 14.26 -11.13
N LEU A 411 -14.32 15.58 -11.01
CA LEU A 411 -13.39 16.32 -11.85
C LEU A 411 -11.93 15.96 -11.55
N GLY A 412 -11.57 15.79 -10.28
CA GLY A 412 -10.24 15.35 -9.87
C GLY A 412 -9.90 13.96 -10.41
N PHE A 413 -10.83 13.01 -10.28
CA PHE A 413 -10.69 11.65 -10.83
C PHE A 413 -10.54 11.63 -12.35
N VAL A 414 -11.43 12.33 -13.07
CA VAL A 414 -11.39 12.40 -14.55
C VAL A 414 -10.12 13.09 -15.04
N THR A 415 -9.69 14.16 -14.36
CA THR A 415 -8.45 14.87 -14.70
C THR A 415 -7.24 13.96 -14.53
N ALA A 416 -7.15 13.23 -13.41
CA ALA A 416 -6.06 12.28 -13.19
C ALA A 416 -5.97 11.26 -14.33
N LEU A 417 -7.10 10.63 -14.70
CA LEU A 417 -7.13 9.68 -15.81
C LEU A 417 -6.76 10.32 -17.16
N ALA A 418 -7.30 11.49 -17.48
CA ALA A 418 -7.05 12.16 -18.75
C ALA A 418 -5.56 12.50 -18.93
N PHE A 419 -4.92 13.03 -17.89
CA PHE A 419 -3.48 13.34 -17.94
C PHE A 419 -2.61 12.09 -17.87
N MET A 420 -3.03 11.02 -17.19
CA MET A 420 -2.31 9.74 -17.25
C MET A 420 -2.35 9.10 -18.64
N ILE A 421 -3.47 9.25 -19.37
CA ILE A 421 -3.58 8.77 -20.77
C ILE A 421 -2.75 9.65 -21.70
N LYS A 422 -2.77 10.97 -21.50
CA LYS A 422 -2.11 11.94 -22.38
C LYS A 422 -0.59 11.98 -22.19
N ASP A 423 -0.13 12.11 -20.95
CA ASP A 423 1.27 12.37 -20.62
C ASP A 423 2.00 11.09 -20.17
N GLY A 424 1.27 10.00 -19.93
CA GLY A 424 1.77 8.70 -19.48
C GLY A 424 1.55 8.44 -17.99
N MET A 425 1.58 7.15 -17.60
CA MET A 425 1.32 6.75 -16.21
C MET A 425 2.42 7.17 -15.23
N ASP A 426 3.65 7.29 -15.72
CA ASP A 426 4.83 7.69 -14.92
C ASP A 426 5.04 9.21 -14.90
N ALA A 427 4.16 9.98 -15.55
CA ALA A 427 4.25 11.42 -15.56
C ALA A 427 3.90 12.02 -14.20
N ASN A 428 4.57 13.11 -13.84
CA ASN A 428 4.28 13.88 -12.63
C ASN A 428 3.06 14.81 -12.79
N THR A 429 2.70 15.17 -14.03
CA THR A 429 1.62 16.12 -14.34
C THR A 429 0.22 15.72 -13.85
N PRO A 430 -0.21 14.43 -13.82
CA PRO A 430 -1.59 14.09 -13.47
C PRO A 430 -2.00 14.50 -12.05
N ILE A 431 -1.08 14.40 -11.08
CA ILE A 431 -1.40 14.77 -9.69
C ILE A 431 -1.56 16.28 -9.53
N TYR A 432 -0.72 17.08 -10.22
CA TYR A 432 -0.77 18.53 -10.14
C TYR A 432 -2.09 19.08 -10.68
N TYR A 433 -2.49 18.62 -11.86
CA TYR A 433 -3.73 19.08 -12.48
C TYR A 433 -4.97 18.56 -11.75
N SER A 434 -4.97 17.29 -11.32
CA SER A 434 -6.12 16.73 -10.58
C SER A 434 -6.36 17.45 -9.25
N LEU A 435 -5.31 17.75 -8.48
CA LEU A 435 -5.43 18.53 -7.25
C LEU A 435 -5.85 19.97 -7.50
N ALA A 436 -5.28 20.63 -8.51
CA ALA A 436 -5.63 22.01 -8.86
C ALA A 436 -7.11 22.12 -9.27
N ILE A 437 -7.57 21.28 -10.19
CA ILE A 437 -8.96 21.26 -10.65
C ILE A 437 -9.89 20.81 -9.52
N GLY A 438 -9.51 19.81 -8.73
CA GLY A 438 -10.24 19.36 -7.55
C GLY A 438 -10.43 20.49 -6.53
N LEU A 439 -9.39 21.26 -6.24
CA LEU A 439 -9.43 22.39 -5.31
C LEU A 439 -10.29 23.54 -5.83
N VAL A 440 -10.04 23.98 -7.07
CA VAL A 440 -10.78 25.09 -7.68
C VAL A 440 -12.27 24.77 -7.77
N SER A 441 -12.62 23.58 -8.26
CA SER A 441 -14.02 23.15 -8.35
C SER A 441 -14.67 23.03 -6.98
N PHE A 442 -13.97 22.48 -5.97
CA PHE A 442 -14.49 22.40 -4.60
C PHE A 442 -14.82 23.79 -4.04
N VAL A 443 -13.88 24.73 -4.14
CA VAL A 443 -14.05 26.08 -3.59
C VAL A 443 -15.17 26.83 -4.31
N LEU A 444 -15.16 26.85 -5.64
CA LEU A 444 -16.17 27.56 -6.43
C LEU A 444 -17.58 27.04 -6.15
N VAL A 445 -17.77 25.71 -6.24
CA VAL A 445 -19.08 25.10 -6.00
C VAL A 445 -19.51 25.27 -4.54
N SER A 446 -18.59 25.19 -3.58
CA SER A 446 -18.88 25.42 -2.16
C SER A 446 -19.38 26.85 -1.89
N LEU A 447 -18.83 27.85 -2.59
CA LEU A 447 -19.21 29.24 -2.43
C LEU A 447 -20.52 29.58 -3.15
N MET A 448 -20.77 28.96 -4.32
CA MET A 448 -21.98 29.15 -5.12
C MET A 448 -23.19 28.38 -4.56
N SER A 449 -22.95 27.27 -3.85
CA SER A 449 -24.02 26.46 -3.26
C SER A 449 -24.51 27.04 -1.92
N ARG A 450 -25.75 26.68 -1.56
CA ARG A 450 -26.35 27.09 -0.29
C ARG A 450 -25.51 26.59 0.88
N ARG A 451 -25.33 27.43 1.89
CA ARG A 451 -24.59 27.06 3.12
C ARG A 451 -25.24 25.82 3.75
N PRO A 452 -24.45 24.83 4.18
CA PRO A 452 -24.99 23.64 4.81
C PRO A 452 -25.52 24.00 6.20
N VAL A 453 -26.79 23.69 6.48
CA VAL A 453 -27.44 23.90 7.77
C VAL A 453 -27.18 22.69 8.66
N GLY A 454 -26.67 22.89 9.88
CA GLY A 454 -26.45 21.80 10.85
C GLY A 454 -25.23 20.89 10.57
N ALA A 455 -24.24 21.38 9.82
CA ALA A 455 -23.12 20.56 9.39
C ALA A 455 -22.22 20.15 10.59
N VAL A 456 -21.98 18.84 10.75
CA VAL A 456 -21.20 18.26 11.85
C VAL A 456 -19.78 18.84 11.85
N ASN A 457 -19.32 19.34 13.00
CA ASN A 457 -17.94 19.74 13.20
C ASN A 457 -17.11 18.48 13.50
N LEU A 458 -16.17 18.14 12.62
CA LEU A 458 -15.30 16.97 12.76
C LEU A 458 -13.94 17.29 13.40
N ALA A 459 -13.62 18.58 13.60
CA ALA A 459 -12.36 19.06 14.17
C ALA A 459 -12.38 19.10 15.70
#